data_AF-A0A944R8K1-F1
#
_entry.id   AF-A0A944R8K1-F1
#
_cell.length_a   1.000
_cell.length_b   1.000
_cell.length_c   1.000
_cell.angle_alpha   90.00
_cell.angle_beta   90.00
_cell.angle_gamma   90.00
#
_symmetry.space_group_name_H-M   'P 1'
#
loop_
_entity.id
_entity.type
_entity.pdbx_description
1 polymer ?
#
loop_
_entity_poly.entity_id
_entity_poly.type
_entity_poly.pdbx_seq_one_letter_code
_entity_poly.pdbx_strand_id
1 'polypeptide(L)'
;MNLEKRLQWFFERKLIMLFLCEERFLNPLIADELQRLTTSGLLEDEQILLVLDEVLPEFITQLPTGMYFPVPISRALKQENDFTSELAMRFHYDFIQVDQHQKWSLREKFISGKVLALFESNLFFEKETELYFVEYWSDNRWDKCYLECEVTPMRALALEQVQEEFKLQLNNQQTDSLDLQSFRIDKKERCFVHSQNYGEVMLADAPRFWLLNHLDDSGSYFVFGEKHFPLTFSG
;
A
#
# COMPACT_ATOMS: atom_id res chain seq x y z
N MET A 1 -15.27 -22.29 4.39
CA MET A 1 -14.92 -20.99 5.02
C MET A 1 -15.83 -19.94 4.40
N ASN A 2 -16.26 -18.87 5.09
CA ASN A 2 -17.01 -17.82 4.39
C ASN A 2 -16.03 -16.96 3.56
N LEU A 3 -16.54 -16.29 2.52
CA LEU A 3 -15.73 -15.56 1.55
C LEU A 3 -14.79 -14.53 2.21
N GLU A 4 -15.28 -13.77 3.18
CA GLU A 4 -14.50 -12.76 3.89
C GLU A 4 -13.28 -13.36 4.61
N LYS A 5 -13.45 -14.48 5.33
CA LYS A 5 -12.33 -15.20 5.94
C LYS A 5 -11.39 -15.79 4.90
N ARG A 6 -11.90 -16.20 3.73
CA ARG A 6 -11.07 -16.69 2.63
C ARG A 6 -10.17 -15.60 2.06
N LEU A 7 -10.73 -14.42 1.84
CA LEU A 7 -9.99 -13.25 1.36
C LEU A 7 -8.94 -12.81 2.38
N GLN A 8 -9.31 -12.76 3.67
CA GLN A 8 -8.35 -12.48 4.74
C GLN A 8 -7.23 -13.53 4.80
N TRP A 9 -7.56 -14.81 4.63
CA TRP A 9 -6.59 -15.91 4.63
C TRP A 9 -5.58 -15.80 3.47
N PHE A 10 -6.02 -15.35 2.29
CA PHE A 10 -5.11 -15.04 1.18
C PHE A 10 -4.23 -13.82 1.48
N PHE A 11 -4.81 -12.77 2.03
CA PHE A 11 -4.11 -11.54 2.39
C PHE A 11 -2.99 -11.76 3.41
N GLU A 12 -3.24 -12.57 4.46
CA GLU A 12 -2.23 -12.98 5.45
C GLU A 12 -1.03 -13.71 4.81
N ARG A 13 -1.20 -14.26 3.61
CA ARG A 13 -0.16 -14.94 2.81
C ARG A 13 0.42 -14.03 1.73
N LYS A 14 0.11 -12.73 1.77
CA LYS A 14 0.50 -11.73 0.77
C LYS A 14 0.02 -12.07 -0.65
N LEU A 15 -1.15 -12.69 -0.76
CA LEU A 15 -1.85 -12.88 -2.03
C LEU A 15 -3.10 -12.00 -2.02
N ILE A 16 -3.06 -10.90 -2.77
CA ILE A 16 -4.15 -9.92 -2.77
C ILE A 16 -5.08 -10.21 -3.95
N MET A 17 -6.34 -10.47 -3.66
CA MET A 17 -7.35 -10.72 -4.70
C MET A 17 -7.93 -9.39 -5.18
N LEU A 18 -7.79 -9.09 -6.46
CA LEU A 18 -8.35 -7.89 -7.09
C LEU A 18 -9.39 -8.26 -8.15
N PHE A 19 -10.49 -7.52 -8.16
CA PHE A 19 -11.63 -7.76 -9.03
C PHE A 19 -11.86 -6.54 -9.91
N LEU A 20 -11.80 -6.73 -11.23
CA LEU A 20 -12.15 -5.67 -12.16
C LEU A 20 -13.68 -5.52 -12.19
N CYS A 21 -14.18 -4.41 -11.63
CA CYS A 21 -15.57 -4.01 -11.71
C CYS A 21 -15.65 -2.72 -12.54
N GLU A 22 -16.38 -2.78 -13.65
CA GLU A 22 -16.39 -1.70 -14.65
C GLU A 22 -14.96 -1.41 -15.15
N GLU A 23 -14.42 -0.24 -14.80
CA GLU A 23 -13.09 0.23 -15.22
C GLU A 23 -12.08 0.28 -14.06
N ARG A 24 -12.39 -0.26 -12.87
CA ARG A 24 -11.53 -0.18 -11.68
C ARG A 24 -11.27 -1.55 -11.05
N PHE A 25 -10.03 -1.80 -10.62
CA PHE A 25 -9.70 -2.94 -9.78
C PHE A 25 -10.06 -2.65 -8.32
N LEU A 26 -10.88 -3.52 -7.75
CA LEU A 26 -11.41 -3.43 -6.39
C LEU A 26 -10.83 -4.54 -5.51
N ASN A 27 -10.42 -4.16 -4.31
CA ASN A 27 -9.99 -4.99 -3.21
C ASN A 27 -11.18 -5.27 -2.29
N PRO A 28 -11.64 -6.54 -2.20
CA PRO A 28 -12.81 -6.89 -1.41
C PRO A 28 -12.58 -6.81 0.11
N LEU A 29 -11.38 -6.47 0.58
CA LEU A 29 -11.11 -6.17 2.00
C LEU A 29 -11.45 -4.72 2.38
N ILE A 30 -11.70 -3.85 1.40
CA ILE A 30 -12.13 -2.47 1.63
C ILE A 30 -13.65 -2.42 1.61
N ALA A 31 -14.27 -1.90 2.67
CA ALA A 31 -15.73 -2.00 2.87
C ALA A 31 -16.55 -1.42 1.70
N ASP A 32 -16.19 -0.22 1.23
CA ASP A 32 -16.87 0.43 0.11
C ASP A 32 -16.66 -0.32 -1.21
N GLU A 33 -15.48 -0.89 -1.42
CA GLU A 33 -15.15 -1.69 -2.61
C GLU A 33 -15.87 -3.06 -2.58
N LEU A 34 -15.96 -3.69 -1.41
CA LEU A 34 -16.73 -4.91 -1.17
C LEU A 34 -18.21 -4.70 -1.49
N GLN A 35 -18.80 -3.60 -1.04
CA GLN A 35 -20.21 -3.30 -1.33
C GLN A 35 -20.46 -3.20 -2.84
N ARG A 36 -19.54 -2.56 -3.59
CA ARG A 36 -19.62 -2.46 -5.05
C ARG A 36 -19.51 -3.84 -5.70
N LEU A 37 -18.58 -4.68 -5.24
CA LEU A 37 -18.40 -6.04 -5.75
C LEU A 37 -19.62 -6.93 -5.49
N THR A 38 -20.21 -6.89 -4.31
CA THR A 38 -21.47 -7.59 -3.99
C THR A 38 -22.61 -7.11 -4.90
N THR A 39 -22.74 -5.81 -5.12
CA THR A 39 -23.79 -5.26 -6.00
C THR A 39 -23.60 -5.68 -7.46
N SER A 40 -22.35 -5.89 -7.89
CA SER A 40 -22.03 -6.31 -9.26
C SER A 40 -22.37 -7.77 -9.58
N GLY A 41 -22.58 -8.62 -8.57
CA GLY A 41 -22.80 -10.05 -8.74
C GLY A 41 -21.51 -10.87 -8.93
N LEU A 42 -20.33 -10.25 -8.90
CA LEU A 42 -19.04 -10.92 -9.13
C LEU A 42 -18.67 -11.91 -8.01
N LEU A 43 -19.12 -11.65 -6.78
CA LEU A 43 -18.78 -12.48 -5.61
C LEU A 43 -19.75 -13.65 -5.44
N GLU A 44 -20.84 -13.67 -6.18
CA GLU A 44 -21.85 -14.73 -6.23
C GLU A 44 -21.65 -15.70 -7.40
N ASP A 45 -20.75 -15.38 -8.34
CA ASP A 45 -20.44 -16.25 -9.48
C ASP A 45 -19.76 -17.54 -9.00
N GLU A 46 -20.42 -18.68 -9.24
CA GLU A 46 -19.98 -20.01 -8.79
C GLU A 46 -18.55 -20.36 -9.24
N GLN A 47 -18.12 -19.84 -10.39
CA GLN A 47 -16.82 -20.18 -10.98
C GLN A 47 -15.70 -19.34 -10.39
N ILE A 48 -16.01 -18.09 -10.03
CA ILE A 48 -15.12 -17.27 -9.21
C ILE A 48 -14.99 -17.88 -7.81
N LEU A 49 -16.09 -18.32 -7.21
CA LEU A 49 -16.08 -18.97 -5.91
C LEU A 49 -15.27 -20.28 -5.92
N LEU A 50 -15.42 -21.11 -6.96
CA LEU A 50 -14.59 -22.30 -7.16
C LEU A 50 -13.10 -21.96 -7.16
N VAL A 51 -12.70 -20.89 -7.88
CA VAL A 51 -11.32 -20.43 -7.93
C VAL A 51 -10.79 -20.03 -6.54
N LEU A 52 -11.60 -19.30 -5.77
CA LEU A 52 -11.21 -18.78 -4.46
C LEU A 52 -11.20 -19.86 -3.37
N ASP A 53 -12.15 -20.78 -3.38
CA ASP A 53 -12.35 -21.73 -2.29
C ASP A 53 -11.63 -23.06 -2.46
N GLU A 54 -11.42 -23.50 -3.69
CA GLU A 54 -10.84 -24.80 -4.01
C GLU A 54 -9.53 -24.67 -4.77
N VAL A 55 -9.55 -23.97 -5.92
CA VAL A 55 -8.43 -24.00 -6.88
C VAL A 55 -7.18 -23.29 -6.34
N LEU A 56 -7.25 -21.98 -6.08
CA LEU A 56 -6.07 -21.23 -5.59
C LEU A 56 -5.51 -21.77 -4.27
N PRO A 57 -6.34 -22.17 -3.28
CA PRO A 57 -5.85 -22.75 -2.04
C PRO A 57 -5.02 -24.02 -2.22
N GLU A 58 -5.32 -24.88 -3.19
CA GLU A 58 -4.54 -26.11 -3.47
C GLU A 58 -3.12 -25.82 -3.93
N PHE A 59 -2.91 -24.69 -4.62
CA PHE A 59 -1.62 -24.31 -5.20
C PHE A 59 -0.87 -23.28 -4.36
N ILE A 60 -1.38 -22.94 -3.17
CA ILE A 60 -0.90 -21.81 -2.36
C ILE A 60 0.62 -21.82 -2.10
N THR A 61 1.22 -23.00 -1.95
CA THR A 61 2.66 -23.16 -1.67
C THR A 61 3.54 -22.94 -2.91
N GLN A 62 2.95 -22.91 -4.09
CA GLN A 62 3.62 -22.72 -5.39
C GLN A 62 3.39 -21.31 -5.95
N LEU A 63 2.45 -20.56 -5.39
CA LEU A 63 2.08 -19.23 -5.85
C LEU A 63 2.99 -18.18 -5.20
N PRO A 64 3.66 -17.31 -5.98
CA PRO A 64 4.41 -16.20 -5.43
C PRO A 64 3.48 -15.16 -4.81
N THR A 65 4.03 -14.35 -3.91
CA THR A 65 3.33 -13.18 -3.35
C THR A 65 2.96 -12.18 -4.45
N GLY A 66 1.90 -11.41 -4.25
CA GLY A 66 1.47 -10.39 -5.20
C GLY A 66 -0.04 -10.29 -5.35
N MET A 67 -0.47 -9.71 -6.45
CA MET A 67 -1.87 -9.52 -6.81
C MET A 67 -2.33 -10.62 -7.78
N TYR A 68 -3.51 -11.15 -7.54
CA TYR A 68 -4.15 -12.15 -8.37
C TYR A 68 -5.54 -11.67 -8.79
N PHE A 69 -5.97 -12.08 -9.99
CA PHE A 69 -7.22 -11.63 -10.57
C PHE A 69 -8.16 -12.85 -10.78
N PRO A 70 -9.07 -13.14 -9.83
CA PRO A 70 -9.91 -14.35 -9.89
C PRO A 70 -10.84 -14.41 -11.11
N VAL A 71 -11.33 -13.25 -11.58
CA VAL A 71 -12.24 -13.16 -12.74
C VAL A 71 -11.61 -13.72 -14.03
N PRO A 72 -10.42 -13.25 -14.48
CA PRO A 72 -9.80 -13.83 -15.66
C PRO A 72 -9.29 -15.27 -15.43
N ILE A 73 -8.88 -15.62 -14.20
CA ILE A 73 -8.50 -17.00 -13.85
C ILE A 73 -9.69 -17.97 -14.07
N SER A 74 -10.88 -17.63 -13.55
CA SER A 74 -12.07 -18.48 -13.71
C SER A 74 -12.49 -18.63 -15.18
N ARG A 75 -12.30 -17.58 -15.99
CA ARG A 75 -12.55 -17.63 -17.44
C ARG A 75 -11.55 -18.54 -18.16
N ALA A 76 -10.26 -18.47 -17.81
CA ALA A 76 -9.24 -19.34 -18.39
C ALA A 76 -9.47 -20.81 -18.01
N LEU A 77 -9.85 -21.08 -16.76
CA LEU A 77 -10.18 -22.42 -16.27
C LEU A 77 -11.39 -23.05 -16.97
N LYS A 78 -12.31 -22.26 -17.55
CA LYS A 78 -13.38 -22.81 -18.40
C LYS A 78 -12.90 -23.26 -19.77
N GLN A 79 -11.77 -22.71 -20.24
CA GLN A 79 -11.22 -22.98 -21.57
C GLN A 79 -10.15 -24.07 -21.53
N GLU A 80 -9.39 -24.12 -20.43
CA GLU A 80 -8.36 -25.12 -20.15
C GLU A 80 -8.93 -26.22 -19.24
N ASN A 81 -8.56 -27.48 -19.44
CA ASN A 81 -9.15 -28.57 -18.66
C ASN A 81 -8.69 -28.60 -17.20
N ASP A 82 -7.47 -28.15 -16.91
CA ASP A 82 -6.84 -28.24 -15.59
C ASP A 82 -6.20 -26.91 -15.17
N PHE A 83 -6.26 -26.60 -13.87
CA PHE A 83 -5.53 -25.47 -13.31
C PHE A 83 -4.04 -25.79 -13.13
N THR A 84 -3.18 -24.82 -13.42
CA THR A 84 -1.74 -24.89 -13.18
C THR A 84 -1.24 -23.59 -12.55
N SER A 85 -0.11 -23.65 -11.85
CA SER A 85 0.58 -22.44 -11.37
C SER A 85 0.91 -21.51 -12.53
N GLU A 86 1.28 -22.05 -13.70
CA GLU A 86 1.52 -21.29 -14.93
C GLU A 86 0.30 -20.51 -15.41
N LEU A 87 -0.91 -21.09 -15.33
CA LEU A 87 -2.17 -20.38 -15.61
C LEU A 87 -2.35 -19.22 -14.63
N ALA A 88 -2.16 -19.47 -13.34
CA ALA A 88 -2.25 -18.42 -12.31
C ALA A 88 -1.29 -17.27 -12.58
N MET A 89 -0.05 -17.58 -12.96
CA MET A 89 1.00 -16.60 -13.25
C MET A 89 0.70 -15.69 -14.45
N ARG A 90 -0.18 -16.10 -15.38
CA ARG A 90 -0.65 -15.22 -16.47
C ARG A 90 -1.54 -14.08 -15.96
N PHE A 91 -2.15 -14.27 -14.79
CA PHE A 91 -3.06 -13.34 -14.13
C PHE A 91 -2.55 -12.97 -12.74
N HIS A 92 -1.22 -12.85 -12.64
CA HIS A 92 -0.50 -12.39 -11.46
C HIS A 92 0.24 -11.09 -11.76
N TYR A 93 0.34 -10.23 -10.76
CA TYR A 93 1.18 -9.05 -10.81
C TYR A 93 2.02 -8.92 -9.54
N ASP A 94 3.31 -8.67 -9.71
CA ASP A 94 4.26 -8.50 -8.60
C ASP A 94 3.98 -7.21 -7.83
N PHE A 95 4.31 -7.20 -6.53
CA PHE A 95 4.37 -5.94 -5.79
C PHE A 95 5.47 -5.03 -6.36
N ILE A 96 5.20 -3.73 -6.33
CA ILE A 96 6.25 -2.72 -6.51
C ILE A 96 7.08 -2.72 -5.22
N GLN A 97 8.37 -3.00 -5.31
CA GLN A 97 9.27 -3.09 -4.18
C GLN A 97 9.85 -1.72 -3.84
N VAL A 98 9.83 -1.34 -2.56
CA VAL A 98 10.49 -0.13 -2.04
C VAL A 98 11.51 -0.53 -0.99
N ASP A 99 12.79 -0.35 -1.32
CA ASP A 99 13.90 -0.77 -0.45
C ASP A 99 14.17 0.21 0.71
N GLN A 100 15.04 -0.18 1.64
CA GLN A 100 15.50 0.64 2.76
C GLN A 100 16.07 2.04 2.40
N HIS A 101 16.37 2.31 1.13
CA HIS A 101 16.84 3.59 0.61
C HIS A 101 15.75 4.36 -0.15
N GLN A 102 14.49 3.93 -0.04
CA GLN A 102 13.36 4.43 -0.84
C GLN A 102 13.60 4.31 -2.35
N LYS A 103 14.34 3.30 -2.82
CA LYS A 103 14.42 2.99 -4.25
C LYS A 103 13.31 2.03 -4.63
N TRP A 104 12.67 2.35 -5.76
CA TRP A 104 11.53 1.62 -6.26
C TRP A 104 12.00 0.64 -7.34
N SER A 105 11.45 -0.57 -7.34
CA SER A 105 11.69 -1.53 -8.40
C SER A 105 10.47 -2.41 -8.66
N LEU A 106 10.38 -2.92 -9.89
CA LEU A 106 9.39 -3.91 -10.28
C LEU A 106 10.08 -4.95 -11.15
N ARG A 107 9.94 -6.23 -10.81
CA ARG A 107 10.61 -7.35 -11.51
C ARG A 107 12.12 -7.10 -11.66
N GLU A 108 12.76 -6.74 -10.54
CA GLU A 108 14.20 -6.47 -10.44
C GLU A 108 14.71 -5.29 -11.29
N LYS A 109 13.80 -4.48 -11.85
CA LYS A 109 14.15 -3.28 -12.62
C LYS A 109 13.83 -2.03 -11.81
N PHE A 110 14.82 -1.16 -11.66
CA PHE A 110 14.62 0.12 -10.99
C PHE A 110 13.63 1.00 -11.73
N ILE A 111 12.73 1.61 -10.97
CA ILE A 111 11.79 2.63 -11.43
C ILE A 111 12.39 3.98 -11.08
N SER A 112 12.58 4.85 -12.07
CA SER A 112 13.22 6.16 -11.88
C SER A 112 12.70 7.20 -12.87
N GLY A 113 13.06 8.46 -12.66
CA GLY A 113 12.74 9.56 -13.57
C GLY A 113 11.23 9.76 -13.71
N LYS A 114 10.74 9.89 -14.96
CA LYS A 114 9.33 10.20 -15.22
C LYS A 114 8.37 9.11 -14.75
N VAL A 115 8.77 7.85 -14.80
CA VAL A 115 7.92 6.73 -14.35
C VAL A 115 7.77 6.78 -12.83
N LEU A 116 8.86 7.03 -12.10
CA LEU A 116 8.79 7.22 -10.64
C LEU A 116 7.92 8.41 -10.28
N ALA A 117 8.11 9.56 -10.94
CA ALA A 117 7.30 10.75 -10.68
C ALA A 117 5.80 10.51 -10.94
N LEU A 118 5.46 9.73 -11.98
CA LEU A 118 4.09 9.31 -12.25
C LEU A 118 3.55 8.46 -11.09
N PHE A 119 4.32 7.46 -10.64
CA PHE A 119 3.90 6.57 -9.55
C PHE A 119 3.75 7.31 -8.24
N GLU A 120 4.71 8.17 -7.87
CA GLU A 120 4.62 9.00 -6.67
C GLU A 120 3.40 9.92 -6.72
N SER A 121 3.10 10.57 -7.85
CA SER A 121 1.92 11.44 -7.98
C SER A 121 0.58 10.70 -7.88
N ASN A 122 0.61 9.37 -8.00
CA ASN A 122 -0.56 8.49 -7.92
C ASN A 122 -0.43 7.49 -6.76
N LEU A 123 0.37 7.82 -5.75
CA LEU A 123 0.61 7.00 -4.57
C LEU A 123 -0.45 7.31 -3.49
N PHE A 124 -1.10 6.25 -3.03
CA PHE A 124 -2.18 6.27 -2.04
C PHE A 124 -1.94 5.23 -0.94
N PHE A 125 -2.77 5.27 0.09
CA PHE A 125 -2.71 4.40 1.25
C PHE A 125 -4.11 3.89 1.61
N GLU A 126 -4.23 2.58 1.85
CA GLU A 126 -5.45 1.94 2.36
C GLU A 126 -5.32 1.72 3.86
N LYS A 127 -6.20 2.32 4.66
CA LYS A 127 -6.12 2.25 6.13
C LYS A 127 -6.47 0.85 6.65
N GLU A 128 -7.40 0.19 5.99
CA GLU A 128 -7.95 -1.10 6.40
C GLU A 128 -6.95 -2.25 6.20
N THR A 129 -6.09 -2.14 5.18
CA THR A 129 -5.06 -3.15 4.86
C THR A 129 -3.65 -2.69 5.22
N GLU A 130 -3.50 -1.41 5.60
CA GLU A 130 -2.21 -0.74 5.84
C GLU A 130 -1.24 -0.82 4.66
N LEU A 131 -1.77 -0.92 3.43
CA LEU A 131 -0.97 -1.04 2.22
C LEU A 131 -0.89 0.29 1.46
N TYR A 132 0.29 0.53 0.92
CA TYR A 132 0.49 1.54 -0.11
C TYR A 132 0.19 0.97 -1.48
N PHE A 133 -0.39 1.78 -2.35
CA PHE A 133 -0.66 1.40 -3.73
C PHE A 133 -0.51 2.59 -4.67
N VAL A 134 -0.22 2.27 -5.93
CA VAL A 134 -0.30 3.23 -7.04
C VAL A 134 -1.56 2.92 -7.84
N GLU A 135 -2.40 3.93 -8.08
CA GLU A 135 -3.57 3.80 -8.97
C GLU A 135 -3.51 4.83 -10.09
N TYR A 136 -3.50 4.38 -11.34
CA TYR A 136 -3.34 5.26 -12.49
C TYR A 136 -4.15 4.77 -13.70
N TRP A 137 -4.55 5.69 -14.57
CA TRP A 137 -5.26 5.33 -15.80
C TRP A 137 -4.30 4.71 -16.81
N SER A 138 -4.60 3.49 -17.25
CA SER A 138 -3.88 2.76 -18.29
C SER A 138 -4.85 2.24 -19.33
N ASP A 139 -4.63 2.60 -20.58
CA ASP A 139 -5.48 2.28 -21.74
C ASP A 139 -6.94 2.69 -21.53
N ASN A 140 -7.75 1.79 -20.97
CA ASN A 140 -9.20 1.89 -20.76
C ASN A 140 -9.65 1.53 -19.33
N ARG A 141 -8.74 1.50 -18.37
CA ARG A 141 -9.05 1.18 -16.96
C ARG A 141 -8.10 1.86 -15.99
N TRP A 142 -8.51 1.95 -14.73
CA TRP A 142 -7.62 2.28 -13.61
C TRP A 142 -6.89 1.02 -13.18
N ASP A 143 -5.58 1.02 -13.37
CA ASP A 143 -4.71 -0.04 -12.89
C ASP A 143 -4.35 0.23 -11.43
N LYS A 144 -4.28 -0.81 -10.60
CA LYS A 144 -3.99 -0.72 -9.16
C LYS A 144 -2.87 -1.68 -8.80
N CYS A 145 -1.75 -1.14 -8.34
CA CYS A 145 -0.55 -1.90 -8.01
C CYS A 145 -0.16 -1.65 -6.56
N TYR A 146 -0.16 -2.68 -5.73
CA TYR A 146 0.30 -2.59 -4.35
C TYR A 146 1.82 -2.59 -4.24
N LEU A 147 2.30 -1.98 -3.16
CA LEU A 147 3.72 -1.91 -2.83
C LEU A 147 4.06 -2.88 -1.69
N GLU A 148 5.26 -3.43 -1.77
CA GLU A 148 5.93 -4.12 -0.65
C GLU A 148 7.12 -3.27 -0.22
N CYS A 149 7.08 -2.80 1.03
CA CYS A 149 7.94 -1.72 1.50
C CYS A 149 8.82 -2.20 2.66
N GLU A 150 10.15 -2.12 2.49
CA GLU A 150 11.09 -2.19 3.62
C GLU A 150 11.07 -0.91 4.46
N VAL A 151 10.71 0.21 3.84
CA VAL A 151 10.49 1.51 4.47
C VAL A 151 9.35 2.20 3.73
N THR A 152 8.58 3.04 4.43
CA THR A 152 7.48 3.78 3.81
C THR A 152 7.89 4.45 2.48
N PRO A 153 7.04 4.37 1.44
CA PRO A 153 7.25 5.07 0.17
C PRO A 153 6.93 6.56 0.29
N MET A 154 6.22 6.96 1.34
CA MET A 154 5.83 8.34 1.58
C MET A 154 6.99 9.12 2.18
N ARG A 155 7.25 10.28 1.58
CA ARG A 155 8.29 11.20 2.03
C ARG A 155 7.73 12.59 2.23
N ALA A 156 7.94 13.16 3.41
CA ALA A 156 7.63 14.55 3.68
C ALA A 156 8.80 15.42 3.20
N LEU A 157 8.54 16.23 2.19
CA LEU A 157 9.49 17.17 1.59
C LEU A 157 9.59 18.47 2.40
N ALA A 158 8.49 18.86 3.04
CA ALA A 158 8.44 19.98 3.96
C ALA A 158 7.50 19.68 5.13
N LEU A 159 7.74 20.37 6.24
CA LEU A 159 6.92 20.36 7.44
C LEU A 159 6.63 21.82 7.79
N GLU A 160 5.35 22.17 7.83
CA GLU A 160 4.90 23.53 8.09
C GLU A 160 3.99 23.54 9.31
N GLN A 161 4.23 24.46 10.22
CA GLN A 161 3.29 24.73 11.31
C GLN A 161 2.28 25.78 10.84
N VAL A 162 1.02 25.39 10.71
CA VAL A 162 -0.09 26.28 10.36
C VAL A 162 -1.00 26.36 11.57
N GLN A 163 -0.98 27.50 12.25
CA GLN A 163 -1.65 27.70 13.55
C GLN A 163 -1.16 26.69 14.60
N GLU A 164 -2.02 25.77 15.05
CA GLU A 164 -1.69 24.72 16.02
C GLU A 164 -1.50 23.33 15.38
N GLU A 165 -1.59 23.23 14.05
CA GLU A 165 -1.44 21.98 13.32
C GLU A 165 -0.10 21.93 12.57
N PHE A 166 0.44 20.73 12.44
CA PHE A 166 1.57 20.46 11.56
C PHE A 166 1.07 19.83 10.27
N LYS A 167 1.45 20.44 9.15
CA LYS A 167 1.13 19.97 7.80
C LYS A 167 2.39 19.44 7.13
N LEU A 168 2.27 18.26 6.55
CA LEU A 168 3.28 17.59 5.76
C LEU A 168 3.02 17.88 4.29
N GLN A 169 4.04 18.36 3.56
CA GLN A 169 4.01 18.35 2.09
C GLN A 169 4.68 17.05 1.62
N LEU A 170 3.92 16.19 0.95
CA LEU A 170 4.29 14.82 0.62
C LEU A 170 4.85 14.70 -0.81
N ASN A 171 5.62 13.66 -1.10
CA ASN A 171 6.18 13.39 -2.43
C ASN A 171 5.12 13.09 -3.51
N ASN A 172 3.89 12.75 -3.12
CA ASN A 172 2.74 12.66 -4.03
C ASN A 172 2.06 14.01 -4.33
N GLN A 173 2.69 15.12 -3.93
CA GLN A 173 2.20 16.49 -4.10
C GLN A 173 0.96 16.84 -3.26
N GLN A 174 0.58 15.97 -2.32
CA GLN A 174 -0.52 16.22 -1.38
C GLN A 174 0.01 16.87 -0.11
N THR A 175 -0.89 17.58 0.57
CA THR A 175 -0.66 18.09 1.92
C THR A 175 -1.55 17.34 2.89
N ASP A 176 -0.99 16.88 4.01
CA ASP A 176 -1.78 16.19 5.04
C ASP A 176 -1.37 16.56 6.46
N SER A 177 -2.26 16.31 7.42
CA SER A 177 -2.00 16.56 8.84
C SER A 177 -1.10 15.47 9.43
N LEU A 178 -0.14 15.90 10.25
CA LEU A 178 0.72 15.02 11.05
C LEU A 178 0.02 14.61 12.35
N ASP A 179 0.18 13.34 12.75
CA ASP A 179 -0.12 12.87 14.10
C ASP A 179 1.01 13.27 15.05
N LEU A 180 0.73 14.20 15.96
CA LEU A 180 1.72 14.78 16.85
C LEU A 180 2.28 13.81 17.90
N GLN A 181 1.70 12.63 18.05
CA GLN A 181 2.18 11.61 18.98
C GLN A 181 3.02 10.52 18.30
N SER A 182 3.29 10.65 17.00
CA SER A 182 3.85 9.59 16.17
C SER A 182 5.34 9.73 15.87
N PHE A 183 6.04 10.71 16.46
CA PHE A 183 7.43 10.93 16.12
C PHE A 183 8.32 9.74 16.53
N ARG A 184 9.08 9.24 15.55
CA ARG A 184 9.97 8.10 15.71
C ARG A 184 11.29 8.34 15.00
N ILE A 185 12.40 7.96 15.62
CA ILE A 185 13.72 7.87 14.96
C ILE A 185 14.18 6.42 14.99
N ASP A 186 14.77 5.95 13.89
CA ASP A 186 15.39 4.63 13.83
C ASP A 186 16.90 4.66 14.05
N LYS A 187 17.52 3.47 14.12
CA LYS A 187 18.98 3.32 14.26
C LYS A 187 19.82 3.92 13.12
N LYS A 188 19.21 4.30 12.00
CA LYS A 188 19.89 4.97 10.87
C LYS A 188 19.64 6.49 10.92
N GLU A 189 19.12 7.00 12.03
CA GLU A 189 18.78 8.40 12.25
C GLU A 189 17.74 8.94 11.26
N ARG A 190 16.94 8.04 10.65
CA ARG A 190 15.79 8.42 9.83
C ARG A 190 14.63 8.76 10.76
N CYS A 191 13.94 9.86 10.48
CA CYS A 191 12.81 10.30 11.27
C CYS A 191 11.50 9.96 10.54
N PHE A 192 10.56 9.40 11.29
CA PHE A 192 9.26 8.95 10.83
C PHE A 192 8.17 9.59 11.67
N VAL A 193 7.02 9.79 11.01
CA VAL A 193 5.79 10.32 11.59
C VAL A 193 4.63 9.59 10.93
N HIS A 194 3.45 9.61 11.53
CA HIS A 194 2.22 9.18 10.89
C HIS A 194 1.48 10.40 10.35
N SER A 195 0.98 10.28 9.12
CA SER A 195 0.02 11.18 8.52
C SER A 195 -1.39 10.64 8.76
N GLN A 196 -2.37 11.54 8.86
CA GLN A 196 -3.77 11.15 9.08
C GLN A 196 -4.34 10.27 7.96
N ASN A 197 -3.86 10.43 6.73
CA ASN A 197 -4.41 9.78 5.54
C ASN A 197 -3.42 8.92 4.75
N TYR A 198 -2.12 9.01 5.02
CA TYR A 198 -1.08 8.33 4.25
C TYR A 198 -0.16 7.42 5.09
N GLY A 199 -0.62 6.99 6.26
CA GLY A 199 0.11 6.05 7.12
C GLY A 199 1.44 6.61 7.61
N GLU A 200 2.47 5.78 7.71
CA GLU A 200 3.81 6.23 8.08
C GLU A 200 4.47 7.04 6.96
N VAL A 201 5.20 8.10 7.32
CA VAL A 201 5.89 9.02 6.41
C VAL A 201 7.30 9.24 6.92
N MET A 202 8.29 9.13 6.04
CA MET A 202 9.68 9.46 6.38
C MET A 202 9.95 10.94 6.09
N LEU A 203 10.53 11.67 7.05
CA LEU A 203 10.93 13.05 6.84
C LEU A 203 12.18 13.12 5.95
N ALA A 204 12.16 13.99 4.94
CA ALA A 204 13.36 14.36 4.20
C ALA A 204 14.35 15.13 5.10
N ASP A 205 15.58 15.33 4.63
CA ASP A 205 16.65 15.92 5.45
C ASP A 205 16.31 17.32 5.97
N ALA A 206 15.77 18.19 5.12
CA ALA A 206 15.41 19.55 5.53
C ALA A 206 14.37 19.57 6.66
N PRO A 207 13.17 18.96 6.53
CA PRO A 207 12.21 18.93 7.64
C PRO A 207 12.72 18.13 8.85
N ARG A 208 13.54 17.09 8.65
CA ARG A 208 14.17 16.34 9.74
C ARG A 208 15.09 17.20 10.59
N PHE A 209 16.05 17.90 9.98
CA PHE A 209 16.98 18.77 10.73
C PHE A 209 16.26 19.95 11.36
N TRP A 210 15.26 20.51 10.70
CA TRP A 210 14.41 21.55 11.29
C TRP A 210 13.70 21.05 12.55
N LEU A 211 13.13 19.84 12.51
CA LEU A 211 12.47 19.22 13.66
C LEU A 211 13.46 18.97 14.81
N LEU A 212 14.67 18.47 14.51
CA LEU A 212 15.70 18.20 15.51
C LEU A 212 16.18 19.45 16.27
N ASN A 213 16.05 20.65 15.70
CA ASN A 213 16.35 21.90 16.41
C ASN A 213 15.35 22.24 17.52
N HIS A 214 14.24 21.50 17.61
CA HIS A 214 13.20 21.66 18.62
C HIS A 214 13.25 20.55 19.68
N LEU A 215 14.29 19.73 19.68
CA LEU A 215 14.48 18.68 20.66
C LEU A 215 14.81 19.30 22.04
N ASP A 216 14.21 18.77 23.10
CA ASP A 216 14.54 19.17 24.46
C ASP A 216 15.92 18.63 24.90
N ASP A 217 16.43 19.12 26.03
CA ASP A 217 17.72 18.70 26.57
C ASP A 217 17.77 17.19 26.92
N SER A 218 16.62 16.56 27.18
CA SER A 218 16.54 15.12 27.45
C SER A 218 16.62 14.26 26.18
N GLY A 219 16.39 14.87 25.01
CA GLY A 219 16.31 14.18 23.74
C GLY A 219 15.08 13.31 23.56
N SER A 220 14.08 13.44 24.44
CA SER A 220 12.90 12.56 24.48
C SER A 220 11.62 13.25 24.01
N TYR A 221 11.65 14.58 23.86
CA TYR A 221 10.50 15.36 23.42
C TYR A 221 10.90 16.42 22.40
N PHE A 222 9.97 16.72 21.49
CA PHE A 222 10.01 17.96 20.72
C PHE A 222 9.19 19.05 21.42
N VAL A 223 9.73 20.26 21.49
CA VAL A 223 9.17 21.41 22.19
C VAL A 223 8.78 22.49 21.19
N PHE A 224 7.49 22.81 21.14
CA PHE A 224 6.95 23.90 20.32
C PHE A 224 6.07 24.80 21.18
N GLY A 225 6.61 25.96 21.56
CA GLY A 225 5.99 26.82 22.56
C GLY A 225 5.91 26.10 23.91
N GLU A 226 4.71 25.96 24.47
CA GLU A 226 4.48 25.25 25.74
C GLU A 226 4.14 23.76 25.54
N LYS A 227 4.02 23.30 24.29
CA LYS A 227 3.61 21.94 23.96
C LYS A 227 4.83 21.02 23.84
N HIS A 228 4.68 19.80 24.33
CA HIS A 228 5.67 18.74 24.27
C HIS A 228 5.11 17.55 23.50
N PHE A 229 5.88 17.04 22.54
CA PHE A 229 5.51 15.89 21.73
C PHE A 229 6.52 14.77 21.94
N PRO A 230 6.08 13.54 22.25
CA PRO A 230 7.00 12.45 22.53
C PRO A 230 7.78 12.05 21.28
N LEU A 231 9.07 11.76 21.47
CA LEU A 231 9.93 11.11 20.48
C LEU A 231 10.22 9.67 20.94
N THR A 232 10.01 8.72 20.04
CA THR A 232 10.36 7.31 20.27
C THR A 232 11.57 6.88 19.44
N PHE A 233 12.34 5.93 19.96
CA PHE A 233 13.46 5.32 19.24
C PHE A 233 13.15 3.86 18.93
N SER A 234 13.47 3.44 17.71
CA SER A 234 13.25 2.08 17.22
C SER A 234 14.57 1.41 16.83
N GLY A 235 14.71 0.14 17.20
CA GLY A 235 15.91 -0.68 16.99
C GLY A 235 16.08 -1.23 15.57
#